data_AF-X8J8X1-F1
#
_entry.id   AF-X8J8X1-F1
#
_cell.length_a   1.000
_cell.length_b   1.000
_cell.length_c   1.000
_cell.angle_alpha   90.00
_cell.angle_beta   90.00
_cell.angle_gamma   90.00
#
_symmetry.space_group_name_H-M   'P 1'
#
loop_
_entity.id
_entity.type
_entity.pdbx_description
1 polymer ?
#
loop_
_entity_poly.entity_id
_entity_poly.type
_entity_poly.pdbx_seq_one_letter_code
_entity_poly.pdbx_strand_id
1 'polypeptide(L)'
;MSADPPSSRINHERSRHWITDVQVTPGNSDPNCKFSARMFVDDELVCDLPAIDSTRPLQWSGLLLCNVSLASTLTLRLCKTIGDRPRYFNFPPYVISHADEETGEATLELPNAVWVITVKSLTPGLANQLFPNELERFNVINGVYDSLQPEATLKYQFKHALHFASVVARALPESTAKVSFLIYMRAWQLLDRQAQLNETVQAILRGLTRIQDILGTVNQASSSILATALIQTKEAIHGILELLEDASTYIYNQYTLNNLAHVLCRGPGGGRYIRHQSILCLSRAATECILLIVVAHWCLTRRYTYRGQPTLGWVAT
;
A
#
# COMPACT_ATOMS: atom_id res chain seq x y z
N MET A 1 -44.06 -21.06 -1.34
CA MET A 1 -42.60 -21.26 -1.38
C MET A 1 -41.98 -19.95 -1.80
N SER A 2 -41.46 -19.18 -0.84
CA SER A 2 -40.75 -17.92 -1.11
C SER A 2 -39.27 -18.24 -1.21
N ALA A 3 -38.65 -17.90 -2.33
CA ALA A 3 -37.21 -17.94 -2.50
C ALA A 3 -36.66 -16.61 -2.00
N ASP A 4 -36.12 -16.60 -0.78
CA ASP A 4 -35.31 -15.48 -0.32
C ASP A 4 -34.03 -15.41 -1.19
N PRO A 5 -33.63 -14.21 -1.67
CA PRO A 5 -32.39 -14.06 -2.40
C PRO A 5 -31.20 -14.31 -1.44
N PRO A 6 -30.04 -14.77 -1.95
CA PRO A 6 -28.88 -15.03 -1.10
C PRO A 6 -28.51 -13.73 -0.38
N SER A 7 -28.64 -13.77 0.94
CA SER A 7 -28.28 -12.67 1.81
C SER A 7 -26.85 -12.25 1.51
N SER A 8 -26.70 -10.97 1.15
CA SER A 8 -25.43 -10.27 1.11
C SER A 8 -24.76 -10.43 2.47
N ARG A 9 -23.83 -11.39 2.60
CA ARG A 9 -22.83 -11.35 3.66
C ARG A 9 -21.98 -10.11 3.42
N ILE A 10 -22.42 -9.04 4.06
CA ILE A 10 -21.71 -7.85 4.53
C ILE A 10 -20.20 -8.11 4.44
N ASN A 11 -19.60 -7.65 3.34
CA ASN A 11 -18.17 -7.76 3.02
C ASN A 11 -17.38 -6.61 3.71
N HIS A 12 -17.87 -6.10 4.83
CA HIS A 12 -17.44 -4.84 5.43
C HIS A 12 -16.36 -4.99 6.52
N GLU A 13 -15.83 -6.19 6.76
CA GLU A 13 -14.82 -6.45 7.82
C GLU A 13 -13.45 -6.91 7.29
N ARG A 14 -13.20 -6.79 5.98
CA ARG A 14 -11.87 -7.09 5.43
C ARG A 14 -11.04 -5.82 5.33
N SER A 15 -9.85 -5.84 5.93
CA SER A 15 -8.85 -4.78 5.89
C SER A 15 -7.62 -5.20 5.09
N ARG A 16 -6.89 -4.21 4.59
CA ARG A 16 -5.64 -4.42 3.82
C ARG A 16 -4.48 -4.54 4.80
N HIS A 17 -3.83 -5.70 4.82
CA HIS A 17 -2.68 -6.00 5.66
C HIS A 17 -1.43 -6.17 4.80
N TRP A 18 -0.33 -5.57 5.26
CA TRP A 18 0.91 -5.48 4.51
C TRP A 18 2.02 -6.25 5.21
N ILE A 19 2.47 -7.35 4.61
CA ILE A 19 3.66 -8.08 5.06
C ILE A 19 4.85 -7.57 4.26
N THR A 20 5.90 -7.14 4.96
CA THR A 20 7.08 -6.55 4.34
C THR A 20 8.28 -7.48 4.31
N ASP A 21 8.42 -8.32 5.34
CA ASP A 21 9.57 -9.19 5.47
C ASP A 21 9.19 -10.50 6.15
N VAL A 22 9.89 -11.56 5.77
CA VAL A 22 9.88 -12.84 6.46
C VAL A 22 11.32 -13.22 6.70
N GLN A 23 11.70 -13.31 7.98
CA GLN A 23 13.03 -13.70 8.40
C GLN A 23 12.96 -15.06 9.10
N VAL A 24 13.91 -15.92 8.79
CA VAL A 24 14.08 -17.21 9.45
C VAL A 24 15.42 -17.20 10.15
N THR A 25 15.39 -17.42 11.46
CA THR A 25 16.59 -17.62 12.26
C THR A 25 16.84 -19.13 12.35
N PRO A 26 17.88 -19.65 11.68
CA PRO A 26 18.17 -21.07 11.71
C PRO A 26 18.75 -21.48 13.06
N GLY A 27 18.30 -22.62 13.61
CA GLY A 27 18.96 -23.26 14.75
C GLY A 27 20.27 -23.97 14.38
N ASN A 28 20.52 -24.23 13.09
CA ASN A 28 21.78 -24.78 12.59
C ASN A 28 22.01 -24.40 11.11
N SER A 29 23.18 -23.84 10.80
CA SER A 29 23.62 -23.49 9.45
C SER A 29 24.33 -24.65 8.78
N ASP A 30 23.57 -25.64 8.29
CA ASP A 30 24.15 -26.69 7.45
C ASP A 30 24.60 -26.12 6.10
N PRO A 31 25.89 -26.17 5.74
CA PRO A 31 26.34 -25.82 4.41
C PRO A 31 25.72 -26.81 3.40
N ASN A 32 25.29 -26.32 2.23
CA ASN A 32 24.60 -27.09 1.16
C ASN A 32 23.09 -27.32 1.33
N CYS A 33 22.40 -26.51 2.13
CA CYS A 33 20.94 -26.54 2.23
C CYS A 33 20.31 -25.37 1.46
N LYS A 34 19.15 -25.63 0.84
CA LYS A 34 18.27 -24.59 0.29
C LYS A 34 17.01 -24.48 1.12
N PHE A 35 16.57 -23.26 1.39
CA PHE A 35 15.37 -22.97 2.16
C PHE A 35 14.37 -22.21 1.30
N SER A 36 13.15 -22.72 1.19
CA SER A 36 12.01 -22.03 0.60
C SER A 36 10.86 -22.03 1.60
N ALA A 37 9.85 -21.21 1.39
CA ALA A 37 8.69 -21.19 2.28
C ALA A 37 7.39 -21.00 1.50
N ARG A 38 6.27 -21.35 2.13
CA ARG A 38 4.93 -21.06 1.64
C ARG A 38 4.13 -20.38 2.72
N MET A 39 3.45 -19.31 2.35
CA MET A 39 2.63 -18.52 3.25
C MET A 39 1.16 -18.70 2.90
N PHE A 40 0.35 -18.95 3.93
CA PHE A 40 -1.08 -19.16 3.81
C PHE A 40 -1.81 -18.15 4.69
N VAL A 41 -2.91 -17.60 4.19
CA VAL A 41 -3.87 -16.80 4.96
C VAL A 41 -5.21 -17.53 4.90
N ASP A 42 -5.78 -17.86 6.05
CA ASP A 42 -7.05 -18.59 6.13
C ASP A 42 -7.07 -19.86 5.26
N ASP A 43 -5.96 -20.63 5.34
CA ASP A 43 -5.67 -21.84 4.55
C ASP A 43 -5.48 -21.63 3.03
N GLU A 44 -5.62 -20.41 2.52
CA GLU A 44 -5.35 -20.07 1.12
C GLU A 44 -3.88 -19.71 0.91
N LEU A 45 -3.23 -20.34 -0.08
CA LEU A 45 -1.84 -20.03 -0.43
C LEU A 45 -1.76 -18.62 -1.03
N VAL A 46 -1.11 -17.70 -0.31
CA VAL A 46 -0.94 -16.30 -0.75
C VAL A 46 0.44 -16.03 -1.34
N CYS A 47 1.48 -16.77 -0.94
CA CYS A 47 2.83 -16.51 -1.43
C CYS A 47 3.73 -17.75 -1.40
N ASP A 48 4.43 -18.00 -2.51
CA ASP A 48 5.56 -18.93 -2.59
C ASP A 48 6.86 -18.14 -2.45
N LEU A 49 7.61 -18.41 -1.39
CA LEU A 49 8.89 -17.76 -1.10
C LEU A 49 10.04 -18.53 -1.77
N PRO A 50 10.85 -17.86 -2.62
CA PRO A 50 11.88 -18.53 -3.42
C PRO A 50 12.98 -19.15 -2.56
N ALA A 51 13.68 -20.14 -3.13
CA ALA A 51 14.76 -20.81 -2.43
C ALA A 51 15.96 -19.88 -2.16
N ILE A 52 16.41 -19.80 -0.91
CA ILE A 52 17.61 -19.11 -0.44
C ILE A 52 18.63 -20.17 0.01
N ASP A 53 19.88 -20.01 -0.39
CA ASP A 53 20.98 -20.86 0.07
C ASP A 53 21.33 -20.55 1.53
N SER A 54 21.72 -21.58 2.29
CA SER A 54 22.05 -21.49 3.73
C SER A 54 23.25 -20.61 4.08
N THR A 55 23.97 -20.09 3.08
CA THR A 55 25.12 -19.20 3.22
C THR A 55 24.74 -17.73 3.42
N ARG A 56 23.45 -17.40 3.34
CA ARG A 56 22.92 -16.05 3.51
C ARG A 56 21.95 -15.99 4.68
N PRO A 57 21.69 -14.79 5.22
CA PRO A 57 20.51 -14.58 6.06
C PRO A 57 19.27 -15.11 5.32
N LEU A 58 18.48 -15.96 5.97
CA LEU A 58 17.25 -16.51 5.42
C LEU A 58 16.15 -15.44 5.54
N GLN A 59 16.21 -14.45 4.66
CA GLN A 59 15.28 -13.32 4.67
C GLN A 59 14.68 -13.12 3.28
N TRP A 60 13.36 -13.07 3.25
CA TRP A 60 12.58 -12.57 2.12
C TRP A 60 12.06 -11.18 2.45
N SER A 61 12.21 -10.27 1.49
CA SER A 61 11.74 -8.89 1.61
C SER A 61 10.89 -8.56 0.40
N GLY A 62 9.83 -7.79 0.62
CA GLY A 62 8.78 -7.60 -0.37
C GLY A 62 7.71 -6.62 0.09
N LEU A 63 6.69 -6.47 -0.74
CA LEU A 63 5.42 -5.87 -0.34
C LEU A 63 4.32 -6.87 -0.72
N LEU A 64 3.81 -7.59 0.28
CA LEU A 64 2.72 -8.54 0.12
C LEU A 64 1.45 -8.00 0.76
N LEU A 65 0.47 -7.71 -0.08
CA LEU A 65 -0.87 -7.32 0.33
C LEU A 65 -1.72 -8.57 0.60
N CYS A 66 -2.36 -8.61 1.77
CA CYS A 66 -3.37 -9.60 2.12
C CYS A 66 -4.67 -8.87 2.52
N ASN A 67 -5.82 -9.35 2.02
CA ASN A 67 -7.12 -8.89 2.49
C ASN A 67 -7.55 -9.79 3.65
N VAL A 68 -7.60 -9.24 4.87
CA VAL A 68 -7.73 -10.02 6.10
C VAL A 68 -8.91 -9.53 6.94
N SER A 69 -9.51 -10.42 7.71
CA SER A 69 -10.44 -10.05 8.79
C SER A 69 -9.70 -10.03 10.13
N LEU A 70 -10.36 -9.54 11.20
CA LEU A 70 -9.78 -9.58 12.55
C LEU A 70 -9.44 -11.00 13.04
N ALA A 71 -10.17 -12.00 12.53
CA ALA A 71 -9.98 -13.41 12.87
C ALA A 71 -9.06 -14.14 11.88
N SER A 72 -8.55 -13.45 10.84
CA SER A 72 -7.74 -14.12 9.83
C SER A 72 -6.42 -14.60 10.41
N THR A 73 -6.04 -15.80 9.99
CA THR A 73 -4.84 -16.49 10.47
C THR A 73 -3.77 -16.57 9.39
N LEU A 74 -2.52 -16.40 9.79
CA LEU A 74 -1.33 -16.59 8.97
C LEU A 74 -0.66 -17.91 9.36
N THR A 75 -0.35 -18.74 8.37
CA THR A 75 0.43 -19.96 8.54
C THR A 75 1.63 -19.94 7.61
N LEU A 76 2.78 -20.42 8.09
CA LEU A 76 3.97 -20.55 7.27
C LEU A 76 4.48 -22.00 7.27
N ARG A 77 4.81 -22.50 6.07
CA ARG A 77 5.45 -23.79 5.85
C ARG A 77 6.85 -23.60 5.30
N LEU A 78 7.87 -23.87 6.10
CA LEU A 78 9.27 -23.83 5.69
C LEU A 78 9.67 -25.16 5.05
N CYS A 79 10.44 -25.10 3.97
CA CYS A 79 10.96 -26.25 3.26
C CYS A 79 12.49 -26.18 3.20
N LYS A 80 13.17 -27.11 3.88
CA LYS A 80 14.62 -27.33 3.80
C LYS A 80 14.90 -28.44 2.78
N THR A 81 15.76 -28.18 1.82
CA THR A 81 16.15 -29.16 0.78
C THR A 81 17.63 -29.49 0.89
N ILE A 82 17.95 -30.79 0.96
CA ILE A 82 19.32 -31.32 0.99
C ILE A 82 19.45 -32.33 -0.16
N GLY A 83 20.32 -32.09 -1.15
CA GLY A 83 20.53 -33.01 -2.28
C GLY A 83 19.20 -33.49 -2.90
N ASP A 84 18.31 -32.54 -3.21
CA ASP A 84 16.95 -32.73 -3.75
C ASP A 84 15.93 -33.45 -2.86
N ARG A 85 16.22 -33.65 -1.57
CA ARG A 85 15.27 -34.21 -0.59
C ARG A 85 14.62 -33.08 0.22
N PRO A 86 13.35 -32.74 -0.03
CA PRO A 86 12.65 -31.70 0.73
C PRO A 86 12.19 -32.23 2.09
N ARG A 87 12.31 -31.40 3.13
CA ARG A 87 11.71 -31.58 4.45
C ARG A 87 10.87 -30.36 4.79
N TYR A 88 9.63 -30.59 5.18
CA TYR A 88 8.68 -29.53 5.51
C TYR A 88 8.52 -29.35 7.01
N PHE A 89 8.45 -28.10 7.43
CA PHE A 89 8.23 -27.66 8.79
C PHE A 89 6.98 -26.77 8.78
N ASN A 90 5.90 -27.23 9.41
CA ASN A 90 4.62 -26.50 9.46
C ASN A 90 4.52 -25.77 10.79
N PHE A 91 4.51 -24.45 10.75
CA PHE A 91 4.33 -23.63 11.94
C PHE A 91 2.85 -23.56 12.32
N PRO A 92 2.53 -23.44 13.61
CA PRO A 92 1.14 -23.26 14.03
C PRO A 92 0.56 -21.96 13.44
N PRO A 93 -0.75 -21.93 13.13
CA PRO A 93 -1.41 -20.73 12.66
C PRO A 93 -1.37 -19.65 13.75
N TYR A 94 -1.31 -18.41 13.32
CA TYR A 94 -1.28 -17.25 14.18
C TYR A 94 -2.29 -16.21 13.71
N VAL A 95 -2.98 -15.55 14.64
CA VAL A 95 -3.98 -14.53 14.30
C VAL A 95 -3.28 -13.23 13.95
N ILE A 96 -3.50 -12.72 12.72
CA ILE A 96 -2.78 -11.56 12.16
C ILE A 96 -2.96 -10.30 13.02
N SER A 97 -4.14 -10.13 13.64
CA SER A 97 -4.45 -9.00 14.51
C SER A 97 -3.69 -9.00 15.84
N HIS A 98 -3.01 -10.09 16.19
CA HIS A 98 -2.17 -10.16 17.39
C HIS A 98 -0.75 -9.65 17.13
N ALA A 99 -0.46 -9.05 15.96
CA ALA A 99 0.88 -8.56 15.63
C ALA A 99 1.23 -7.44 16.58
N ASP A 100 2.50 -7.39 16.99
CA ASP A 100 2.93 -6.28 17.82
C ASP A 100 2.71 -4.99 17.05
N GLU A 101 1.86 -4.12 17.57
CA GLU A 101 1.36 -2.97 16.82
C GLU A 101 2.44 -1.90 16.60
N GLU A 102 3.47 -1.87 17.45
CA GLU A 102 4.55 -0.89 17.40
C GLU A 102 5.71 -1.32 16.50
N THR A 103 6.07 -2.61 16.53
CA THR A 103 7.17 -3.19 15.77
C THR A 103 6.70 -3.87 14.48
N GLY A 104 5.42 -4.24 14.41
CA GLY A 104 4.83 -5.01 13.33
C GLY A 104 5.29 -6.47 13.29
N GLU A 105 5.95 -6.97 14.33
CA GLU A 105 6.55 -8.30 14.34
C GLU A 105 5.61 -9.37 14.89
N ALA A 106 5.61 -10.53 14.23
CA ALA A 106 4.95 -11.74 14.68
C ALA A 106 5.95 -12.90 14.60
N THR A 107 6.11 -13.63 15.71
CA THR A 107 7.06 -14.74 15.79
C THR A 107 6.32 -16.07 15.77
N LEU A 108 6.71 -16.94 14.84
CA LEU A 108 6.24 -18.31 14.73
C LEU A 108 7.37 -19.26 15.13
N GLU A 109 7.10 -20.12 16.09
CA GLU A 109 8.08 -21.07 16.62
C GLU A 109 7.52 -22.49 16.62
N LEU A 110 8.42 -23.45 16.42
CA LEU A 110 8.14 -24.87 16.64
C LEU A 110 8.57 -25.30 18.04
N PRO A 111 8.02 -26.41 18.57
CA PRO A 111 8.50 -26.99 19.82
C PRO A 111 10.02 -27.17 19.80
N ASN A 112 10.69 -26.75 20.87
CA ASN A 112 12.16 -26.69 21.03
C ASN A 112 12.90 -25.58 20.24
N ALA A 113 12.18 -24.62 19.64
CA ALA A 113 12.73 -23.39 19.03
C ALA A 113 13.88 -23.60 18.00
N VAL A 114 13.92 -24.76 17.33
CA VAL A 114 14.97 -25.07 16.32
C VAL A 114 14.87 -24.15 15.11
N TRP A 115 13.69 -23.63 14.83
CA TRP A 115 13.43 -22.66 13.78
C TRP A 115 12.51 -21.58 14.33
N VAL A 116 12.96 -20.33 14.23
CA VAL A 116 12.16 -19.16 14.58
C VAL A 116 11.92 -18.36 13.31
N ILE A 117 10.66 -18.08 13.04
CA ILE A 117 10.26 -17.24 11.90
C ILE A 117 9.69 -15.95 12.45
N THR A 118 10.25 -14.83 11.99
CA THR A 118 9.71 -13.49 12.25
C THR A 118 9.07 -12.97 10.98
N VAL A 119 7.76 -12.76 11.02
CA VAL A 119 7.01 -12.06 9.98
C VAL A 119 6.92 -10.60 10.40
N LYS A 120 7.31 -9.68 9.51
CA LYS A 120 7.21 -8.24 9.72
C LYS A 120 6.10 -7.67 8.87
N SER A 121 5.23 -6.90 9.49
CA SER A 121 4.11 -6.25 8.85
C SER A 121 4.15 -4.75 9.07
N LEU A 122 3.58 -3.99 8.13
CA LEU A 122 3.40 -2.55 8.28
C LEU A 122 2.05 -2.29 8.97
N THR A 123 2.10 -2.22 10.30
CA THR A 123 0.93 -1.94 11.14
C THR A 123 0.60 -0.45 11.19
N PRO A 124 -0.65 -0.08 11.51
CA PRO A 124 -1.03 1.30 11.81
C PRO A 124 -0.14 2.01 12.84
N GLY A 125 0.21 1.34 13.94
CA GLY A 125 1.08 1.84 14.99
C GLY A 125 2.49 2.13 14.50
N LEU A 126 3.13 1.15 13.87
CA LEU A 126 4.44 1.33 13.24
C LEU A 126 4.41 2.46 12.19
N ALA A 127 3.35 2.55 11.39
CA ALA A 127 3.21 3.61 10.40
C ALA A 127 3.14 5.01 11.03
N ASN A 128 2.48 5.16 12.18
CA ASN A 128 2.47 6.42 12.93
C ASN A 128 3.88 6.83 13.39
N GLN A 129 4.71 5.87 13.79
CA GLN A 129 6.08 6.12 14.24
C GLN A 129 7.01 6.49 13.08
N LEU A 130 6.89 5.80 11.93
CA LEU A 130 7.78 5.99 10.79
C LEU A 130 7.43 7.22 9.93
N PHE A 131 6.16 7.63 9.92
CA PHE A 131 5.65 8.67 9.03
C PHE A 131 6.39 10.02 9.12
N PRO A 132 6.68 10.60 10.31
CA PRO A 132 7.37 11.90 10.39
C PRO A 132 8.74 11.89 9.70
N ASN A 133 9.52 10.84 9.92
CA ASN A 133 10.87 10.71 9.35
C ASN A 133 10.82 10.52 7.83
N GLU A 134 9.94 9.65 7.33
CA GLU A 134 9.81 9.44 5.88
C GLU A 134 9.19 10.65 5.17
N LEU A 135 8.33 11.43 5.85
CA LEU A 135 7.82 12.69 5.35
C LEU A 135 8.93 13.75 5.19
N GLU A 136 9.84 13.84 6.17
CA GLU A 136 11.00 14.74 6.07
C GLU A 136 11.89 14.36 4.87
N ARG A 137 12.17 13.06 4.69
CA ARG A 137 12.91 12.55 3.54
C ARG A 137 12.23 12.93 2.23
N PHE A 138 10.91 12.74 2.14
CA PHE A 138 10.13 13.14 0.98
C PHE A 138 10.22 14.64 0.71
N ASN A 139 10.19 15.51 1.73
CA ASN A 139 10.29 16.96 1.54
C ASN A 139 11.64 17.38 0.95
N VAL A 140 12.74 16.76 1.40
CA VAL A 140 14.08 16.99 0.83
C VAL A 140 14.12 16.59 -0.65
N ILE A 141 13.60 15.41 -0.96
CA ILE A 141 13.45 14.87 -2.32
C ILE A 141 12.63 15.83 -3.19
N ASN A 142 11.46 16.24 -2.70
CA ASN A 142 10.55 17.10 -3.44
C ASN A 142 11.20 18.44 -3.80
N GLY A 143 11.92 19.06 -2.86
CA GLY A 143 12.66 20.30 -3.11
C GLY A 143 13.73 20.18 -4.20
N VAL A 144 14.46 19.06 -4.25
CA VAL A 144 15.45 18.81 -5.31
C VAL A 144 14.76 18.66 -6.67
N TYR A 145 13.65 17.91 -6.71
CA TYR A 145 12.97 17.55 -7.96
C TYR A 145 11.99 18.61 -8.49
N ASP A 146 11.70 19.66 -7.73
CA ASP A 146 10.94 20.82 -8.23
C ASP A 146 11.82 21.76 -9.09
N SER A 147 13.14 21.61 -9.02
CA SER A 147 14.10 22.34 -9.86
C SER A 147 14.38 21.68 -11.22
N LEU A 148 13.95 20.42 -11.41
CA LEU A 148 14.13 19.67 -12.65
C LEU A 148 12.90 19.80 -13.55
N GLN A 149 13.11 19.78 -14.87
CA GLN A 149 12.00 19.75 -15.83
C GLN A 149 11.12 18.51 -15.57
N PRO A 150 9.78 18.65 -15.50
CA PRO A 150 8.85 17.54 -15.24
C PRO A 150 9.02 16.35 -16.20
N GLU A 151 9.55 16.60 -17.39
CA GLU A 151 9.76 15.63 -18.45
C GLU A 151 11.13 14.93 -18.40
N ALA A 152 12.05 15.36 -17.53
CA ALA A 152 13.43 14.88 -17.52
C ALA A 152 13.55 13.39 -17.13
N THR A 153 12.67 12.89 -16.24
CA THR A 153 12.60 11.47 -15.90
C THR A 153 11.18 11.05 -15.54
N LEU A 154 10.61 10.08 -16.25
CA LEU A 154 9.26 9.55 -16.01
C LEU A 154 9.03 9.08 -14.55
N LYS A 155 10.09 8.65 -13.87
CA LYS A 155 10.06 8.26 -12.45
C LYS A 155 9.56 9.37 -11.53
N TYR A 156 9.79 10.64 -11.89
CA TYR A 156 9.38 11.78 -11.07
C TYR A 156 7.88 11.91 -10.95
N GLN A 157 7.11 11.37 -11.90
CA GLN A 157 5.64 11.38 -11.81
C GLN A 157 5.13 10.65 -10.57
N PHE A 158 5.93 9.73 -10.01
CA PHE A 158 5.60 9.05 -8.76
C PHE A 158 5.54 10.00 -7.55
N LYS A 159 6.20 11.17 -7.61
CA LYS A 159 6.11 12.18 -6.54
C LYS A 159 4.68 12.66 -6.30
N HIS A 160 3.83 12.65 -7.33
CA HIS A 160 2.43 13.05 -7.18
C HIS A 160 1.64 12.09 -6.27
N ALA A 161 1.92 10.79 -6.34
CA ALA A 161 1.30 9.81 -5.42
C ALA A 161 1.75 10.05 -3.97
N LEU A 162 3.05 10.28 -3.75
CA LEU A 162 3.61 10.61 -2.44
C LEU A 162 3.03 11.90 -1.87
N HIS A 163 2.95 12.95 -2.69
CA HIS A 163 2.40 14.23 -2.27
C HIS A 163 0.92 14.08 -1.90
N PHE A 164 0.14 13.37 -2.71
CA PHE A 164 -1.28 13.09 -2.43
C PHE A 164 -1.45 12.37 -1.09
N ALA A 165 -0.76 11.26 -0.86
CA ALA A 165 -0.84 10.54 0.41
C ALA A 165 -0.38 11.40 1.60
N SER A 166 0.67 12.21 1.45
CA SER A 166 1.12 13.08 2.54
C SER A 166 0.09 14.16 2.92
N VAL A 167 -0.67 14.68 1.95
CA VAL A 167 -1.74 15.63 2.21
C VAL A 167 -2.91 14.92 2.90
N VAL A 168 -3.32 13.76 2.38
CA VAL A 168 -4.41 12.97 2.96
C VAL A 168 -4.06 12.55 4.39
N ALA A 169 -2.85 12.05 4.66
CA ALA A 169 -2.40 11.62 5.98
C ALA A 169 -2.30 12.77 7.01
N ARG A 170 -2.07 14.00 6.55
CA ARG A 170 -2.07 15.19 7.42
C ARG A 170 -3.48 15.71 7.71
N ALA A 171 -4.36 15.63 6.72
CA ALA A 171 -5.72 16.15 6.84
C ALA A 171 -6.70 15.15 7.48
N LEU A 172 -6.48 13.85 7.25
CA LEU A 172 -7.19 12.74 7.88
C LEU A 172 -6.19 12.00 8.76
N PRO A 173 -6.26 12.12 10.10
CA PRO A 173 -5.29 11.49 11.01
C PRO A 173 -5.45 9.96 11.10
N GLU A 174 -6.22 9.34 10.20
CA GLU A 174 -6.36 7.90 10.08
C GLU A 174 -5.03 7.28 9.67
N SER A 175 -4.64 6.22 10.39
CA SER A 175 -3.39 5.50 10.18
C SER A 175 -3.27 4.88 8.78
N THR A 176 -4.38 4.53 8.14
CA THR A 176 -4.40 3.92 6.81
C THR A 176 -3.68 4.79 5.77
N ALA A 177 -3.89 6.10 5.78
CA ALA A 177 -3.22 6.99 4.82
C ALA A 177 -1.69 7.08 5.06
N LYS A 178 -1.25 6.93 6.32
CA LYS A 178 0.17 6.86 6.66
C LYS A 178 0.79 5.53 6.21
N VAL A 179 0.06 4.43 6.35
CA VAL A 179 0.44 3.12 5.79
C VAL A 179 0.62 3.25 4.28
N SER A 180 -0.38 3.79 3.57
CA SER A 180 -0.30 4.02 2.12
C SER A 180 0.92 4.87 1.74
N PHE A 181 1.17 5.97 2.44
CA PHE A 181 2.34 6.82 2.21
C PHE A 181 3.66 6.04 2.31
N LEU A 182 3.83 5.20 3.34
CA LEU A 182 5.04 4.40 3.53
C LEU A 182 5.21 3.32 2.46
N ILE A 183 4.11 2.71 2.01
CA ILE A 183 4.11 1.79 0.86
C ILE A 183 4.60 2.51 -0.40
N TYR A 184 4.10 3.72 -0.65
CA TYR A 184 4.51 4.51 -1.82
C TYR A 184 5.99 4.88 -1.70
N MET A 185 6.44 5.26 -0.51
CA MET A 185 7.83 5.67 -0.27
C MET A 185 8.80 4.52 -0.56
N ARG A 186 8.46 3.29 -0.14
CA ARG A 186 9.25 2.09 -0.46
C ARG A 186 9.31 1.82 -1.97
N ALA A 187 8.17 1.93 -2.66
CA ALA A 187 8.13 1.76 -4.11
C ALA A 187 8.95 2.82 -4.85
N TRP A 188 8.88 4.09 -4.42
CA TRP A 188 9.67 5.18 -4.97
C TRP A 188 11.17 4.95 -4.78
N GLN A 189 11.61 4.59 -3.56
CA GLN A 189 13.03 4.34 -3.25
C GLN A 189 13.62 3.24 -4.14
N LEU A 190 12.84 2.21 -4.46
CA LEU A 190 13.28 1.15 -5.35
C LEU A 190 13.28 1.59 -6.82
N LEU A 191 12.24 2.33 -7.25
CA LEU A 191 12.08 2.87 -8.59
C LEU A 191 13.22 3.84 -8.95
N ASP A 192 13.62 4.69 -8.01
CA ASP A 192 14.66 5.70 -8.20
C ASP A 192 16.01 5.05 -8.60
N ARG A 193 16.31 3.88 -8.02
CA ARG A 193 17.54 3.11 -8.29
C ARG A 193 17.60 2.45 -9.68
N GLN A 194 16.50 2.36 -10.42
CA GLN A 194 16.44 1.57 -11.66
C GLN A 194 16.96 2.34 -12.87
N ALA A 195 17.95 1.85 -13.60
CA ALA A 195 18.42 2.55 -14.81
C ALA A 195 17.38 2.56 -15.95
N GLN A 196 16.56 1.51 -16.04
CA GLN A 196 15.56 1.33 -17.09
C GLN A 196 14.21 0.97 -16.49
N LEU A 197 13.14 1.40 -17.16
CA LEU A 197 11.76 1.14 -16.74
C LEU A 197 11.08 0.23 -17.75
N ASN A 198 10.43 -0.84 -17.27
CA ASN A 198 9.59 -1.66 -18.14
C ASN A 198 8.34 -0.89 -18.61
N GLU A 199 7.74 -1.30 -19.73
CA GLU A 199 6.63 -0.56 -20.33
C GLU A 199 5.39 -0.43 -19.45
N THR A 200 5.12 -1.42 -18.60
CA THR A 200 3.96 -1.38 -17.69
C THR A 200 4.18 -0.35 -16.58
N VAL A 201 5.38 -0.32 -15.99
CA VAL A 201 5.78 0.70 -15.01
C VAL A 201 5.74 2.08 -15.66
N GLN A 202 6.21 2.23 -16.90
CA GLN A 202 6.09 3.50 -17.61
C GLN A 202 4.63 3.93 -17.79
N ALA A 203 3.74 3.00 -18.14
CA ALA A 203 2.32 3.30 -18.31
C ALA A 203 1.64 3.68 -16.97
N ILE A 204 1.99 3.02 -15.87
CA ILE A 204 1.53 3.37 -14.52
C ILE A 204 1.96 4.80 -14.18
N LEU A 205 3.26 5.12 -14.36
CA LEU A 205 3.80 6.45 -14.05
C LEU A 205 3.09 7.55 -14.84
N ARG A 206 2.87 7.35 -16.16
CA ARG A 206 2.11 8.30 -16.99
C ARG A 206 0.69 8.53 -16.49
N GLY A 207 0.06 7.49 -15.91
CA GLY A 207 -1.25 7.62 -15.28
C GLY A 207 -1.25 8.52 -14.05
N LEU A 208 -0.13 8.62 -13.32
CA LEU A 208 -0.01 9.43 -12.10
C LEU A 208 -0.04 10.93 -12.36
N THR A 209 0.21 11.39 -13.61
CA THR A 209 0.04 12.81 -13.97
C THR A 209 -1.38 13.30 -13.68
N ARG A 210 -2.40 12.45 -13.75
CA ARG A 210 -3.79 12.81 -13.42
C ARG A 210 -3.98 13.16 -11.94
N ILE A 211 -3.10 12.68 -11.06
CA ILE A 211 -3.11 13.02 -9.63
C ILE A 211 -2.58 14.44 -9.43
N GLN A 212 -1.72 14.94 -10.33
CA GLN A 212 -1.26 16.32 -10.29
C GLN A 212 -2.44 17.31 -10.39
N ASP A 213 -3.45 17.00 -11.22
CA ASP A 213 -4.64 17.86 -11.37
C ASP A 213 -5.46 17.91 -10.07
N ILE A 214 -5.59 16.76 -9.38
CA ILE A 214 -6.19 16.68 -8.04
C ILE A 214 -5.40 17.53 -7.06
N LEU A 215 -4.07 17.39 -7.04
CA LEU A 215 -3.19 18.13 -6.15
C LEU A 215 -3.24 19.64 -6.39
N GLY A 216 -3.36 20.07 -7.64
CA GLY A 216 -3.54 21.49 -7.98
C GLY A 216 -4.77 22.08 -7.32
N THR A 217 -5.88 21.33 -7.30
CA THR A 217 -7.14 21.73 -6.64
C THR A 217 -7.00 21.68 -5.11
N VAL A 218 -6.38 20.64 -4.57
CA VAL A 218 -6.18 20.42 -3.14
C VAL A 218 -5.27 21.50 -2.52
N ASN A 219 -4.21 21.90 -3.20
CA ASN A 219 -3.26 22.91 -2.71
C ASN A 219 -3.82 24.33 -2.71
N GLN A 220 -4.90 24.60 -3.45
CA GLN A 220 -5.57 25.90 -3.48
C GLN A 220 -6.57 26.06 -2.31
N ALA A 221 -7.00 24.97 -1.69
CA ALA A 221 -7.93 24.99 -0.57
C ALA A 221 -7.23 25.34 0.75
N SER A 222 -7.89 26.11 1.62
CA SER A 222 -7.40 26.30 2.99
C SER A 222 -7.47 24.99 3.77
N SER A 223 -6.64 24.84 4.80
CA SER A 223 -6.53 23.59 5.58
C SER A 223 -7.87 23.12 6.18
N SER A 224 -8.72 24.05 6.64
CA SER A 224 -10.04 23.74 7.21
C SER A 224 -11.06 23.30 6.16
N ILE A 225 -11.03 23.92 4.98
CA ILE A 225 -11.89 23.55 3.83
C ILE A 225 -11.45 22.19 3.29
N LEU A 226 -10.15 21.95 3.21
CA LEU A 226 -9.58 20.71 2.74
C LEU A 226 -9.97 19.52 3.64
N ALA A 227 -9.80 19.64 4.97
CA ALA A 227 -10.19 18.57 5.89
C ALA A 227 -11.68 18.22 5.76
N THR A 228 -12.54 19.24 5.67
CA THR A 228 -14.00 19.04 5.50
C THR A 228 -14.33 18.37 4.18
N ALA A 229 -13.71 18.80 3.08
CA ALA A 229 -13.90 18.20 1.76
C ALA A 229 -13.42 16.74 1.74
N LEU A 230 -12.24 16.46 2.32
CA LEU A 230 -11.69 15.11 2.36
C LEU A 230 -12.55 14.16 3.20
N ILE A 231 -13.14 14.64 4.31
CA ILE A 231 -14.11 13.86 5.10
C ILE A 231 -15.35 13.54 4.26
N GLN A 232 -15.87 14.50 3.50
CA GLN A 232 -17.04 14.29 2.63
C GLN A 232 -16.77 13.34 1.46
N THR A 233 -15.52 13.24 1.02
CA THR A 233 -15.11 12.39 -0.11
C THR A 233 -14.26 11.20 0.33
N LYS A 234 -14.39 10.77 1.59
CA LYS A 234 -13.54 9.75 2.23
C LYS A 234 -13.44 8.45 1.43
N GLU A 235 -14.56 7.91 0.97
CA GLU A 235 -14.60 6.66 0.19
C GLU A 235 -13.82 6.77 -1.13
N ALA A 236 -13.95 7.91 -1.81
CA ALA A 236 -13.25 8.14 -3.08
C ALA A 236 -11.73 8.30 -2.86
N ILE A 237 -11.33 8.96 -1.78
CA ILE A 237 -9.92 9.06 -1.37
C ILE A 237 -9.34 7.70 -1.02
N HIS A 238 -10.07 6.89 -0.25
CA HIS A 238 -9.67 5.52 0.06
C HIS A 238 -9.50 4.70 -1.21
N GLY A 239 -10.43 4.79 -2.17
CA GLY A 239 -10.29 4.13 -3.48
C GLY A 239 -9.05 4.57 -4.27
N ILE A 240 -8.67 5.85 -4.23
CA ILE A 240 -7.41 6.31 -4.83
C ILE A 240 -6.20 5.73 -4.09
N LEU A 241 -6.21 5.74 -2.76
CA LEU A 241 -5.11 5.22 -1.97
C LEU A 241 -4.88 3.73 -2.24
N GLU A 242 -5.93 2.92 -2.26
CA GLU A 242 -5.85 1.49 -2.55
C GLU A 242 -5.30 1.22 -3.96
N LEU A 243 -5.75 1.98 -4.95
CA LEU A 243 -5.28 1.86 -6.33
C LEU A 243 -3.79 2.20 -6.47
N LEU A 244 -3.34 3.22 -5.75
CA LEU A 244 -1.93 3.61 -5.69
C LEU A 244 -1.08 2.60 -4.92
N GLU A 245 -1.64 1.95 -3.90
CA GLU A 245 -0.98 0.86 -3.18
C GLU A 245 -0.78 -0.36 -4.09
N ASP A 246 -1.79 -0.74 -4.87
CA ASP A 246 -1.69 -1.84 -5.83
C ASP A 246 -0.62 -1.54 -6.90
N ALA A 247 -0.60 -0.30 -7.40
CA ALA A 247 0.42 0.17 -8.35
C ALA A 247 1.84 0.15 -7.73
N SER A 248 1.97 0.59 -6.47
CA SER A 248 3.23 0.59 -5.73
C SER A 248 3.74 -0.82 -5.48
N THR A 249 2.84 -1.74 -5.15
CA THR A 249 3.14 -3.17 -4.96
C THR A 249 3.64 -3.80 -6.24
N TYR A 250 2.96 -3.53 -7.35
CA TYR A 250 3.41 -3.98 -8.66
C TYR A 250 4.81 -3.45 -8.98
N ILE A 251 5.05 -2.14 -8.85
CA ILE A 251 6.36 -1.53 -9.09
C ILE A 251 7.43 -2.17 -8.21
N TYR A 252 7.15 -2.33 -6.91
CA TYR A 252 8.10 -2.87 -5.96
C TYR A 252 8.52 -4.30 -6.34
N ASN A 253 7.52 -5.17 -6.54
CA ASN A 253 7.75 -6.58 -6.82
C ASN A 253 8.40 -6.84 -8.20
N GLN A 254 8.32 -5.89 -9.14
CA GLN A 254 9.05 -5.98 -10.42
C GLN A 254 10.57 -5.80 -10.27
N TYR A 255 11.03 -5.10 -9.24
CA TYR A 255 12.43 -4.70 -9.10
C TYR A 255 13.15 -5.32 -7.89
N THR A 256 12.46 -6.12 -7.08
CA THR A 256 13.07 -6.91 -6.00
C THR A 256 13.44 -8.33 -6.45
N LEU A 257 14.52 -8.89 -5.88
CA LEU A 257 15.12 -10.17 -6.31
C LEU A 257 14.78 -11.38 -5.41
N ASN A 258 14.05 -11.19 -4.29
CA ASN A 258 13.70 -12.25 -3.33
C ASN A 258 12.22 -12.17 -2.90
N ASN A 259 11.33 -12.17 -3.90
CA ASN A 259 9.99 -11.64 -3.75
C ASN A 259 9.08 -12.41 -2.79
N LEU A 260 8.47 -11.67 -1.87
CA LEU A 260 7.12 -11.96 -1.38
C LEU A 260 6.11 -11.60 -2.49
N ALA A 261 6.06 -12.39 -3.57
CA ALA A 261 5.09 -12.18 -4.65
C ALA A 261 3.90 -13.13 -4.49
N HIS A 262 2.71 -12.61 -4.76
CA HIS A 262 1.52 -13.44 -4.86
C HIS A 262 1.74 -14.57 -5.87
N VAL A 263 1.26 -15.77 -5.54
CA VAL A 263 1.13 -16.83 -6.53
C VAL A 263 0.07 -16.37 -7.51
N LEU A 264 0.49 -15.80 -8.64
CA LEU A 264 -0.41 -15.46 -9.73
C LEU A 264 -1.25 -16.70 -10.02
N CYS A 265 -2.58 -16.60 -9.92
CA CYS A 265 -3.46 -17.51 -10.66
C CYS A 265 -2.97 -17.47 -12.10
N ARG A 266 -2.28 -18.54 -12.53
CA ARG A 266 -1.54 -18.62 -13.79
C ARG A 266 -2.54 -18.79 -14.94
N GLY A 267 -3.40 -17.80 -15.14
CA GLY A 267 -4.18 -17.60 -16.35
C GLY A 267 -3.42 -16.71 -17.33
N PRO A 268 -3.57 -16.89 -18.65
CA PRO A 268 -2.78 -16.19 -19.68
C PRO A 268 -3.07 -14.69 -19.83
N GLY A 269 -3.54 -14.00 -18.78
CA GLY A 269 -4.02 -12.61 -18.83
C GLY A 269 -3.54 -11.65 -17.74
N GLY A 270 -2.81 -12.10 -16.71
CA GLY A 270 -2.50 -11.28 -15.51
C GLY A 270 -1.78 -9.95 -15.79
N GLY A 271 -0.86 -9.92 -16.76
CA GLY A 271 -0.15 -8.69 -17.16
C GLY A 271 -0.98 -7.71 -18.00
N ARG A 272 -2.02 -8.18 -18.71
CA ARG A 272 -2.95 -7.31 -19.46
C ARG A 272 -4.07 -6.77 -18.57
N TYR A 273 -4.46 -7.53 -17.55
CA TYR A 273 -5.52 -7.16 -16.62
C TYR A 273 -5.14 -5.93 -15.78
N ILE A 274 -3.93 -5.90 -15.22
CA ILE A 274 -3.42 -4.74 -14.45
C ILE A 274 -3.24 -3.52 -15.36
N ARG A 275 -2.69 -3.69 -16.57
CA ARG A 275 -2.40 -2.57 -17.49
C ARG A 275 -3.67 -1.83 -17.94
N HIS A 276 -4.77 -2.53 -18.22
CA HIS A 276 -6.03 -1.92 -18.64
C HIS A 276 -6.88 -1.42 -17.46
N GLN A 277 -6.93 -2.17 -16.35
CA GLN A 277 -7.77 -1.82 -15.21
C GLN A 277 -7.15 -0.69 -14.38
N SER A 278 -5.83 -0.65 -14.16
CA SER A 278 -5.21 0.43 -13.39
C SER A 278 -5.33 1.80 -14.08
N ILE A 279 -5.17 1.88 -15.41
CA ILE A 279 -5.26 3.17 -16.15
C ILE A 279 -6.70 3.66 -16.27
N LEU A 280 -7.66 2.75 -16.53
CA LEU A 280 -9.09 3.10 -16.60
C LEU A 280 -9.67 3.40 -15.21
N CYS A 281 -9.29 2.66 -14.17
CA CYS A 281 -9.68 2.95 -12.79
C CYS A 281 -9.03 4.24 -12.29
N LEU A 282 -7.75 4.50 -12.59
CA LEU A 282 -7.11 5.79 -12.26
C LEU A 282 -7.81 6.95 -12.98
N SER A 283 -8.21 6.76 -14.24
CA SER A 283 -9.00 7.75 -14.99
C SER A 283 -10.32 8.07 -14.32
N ARG A 284 -11.06 7.02 -13.95
CA ARG A 284 -12.41 7.14 -13.44
C ARG A 284 -12.42 7.65 -12.01
N ALA A 285 -11.58 7.08 -11.14
CA ALA A 285 -11.39 7.53 -9.77
C ALA A 285 -10.85 8.97 -9.70
N ALA A 286 -9.90 9.34 -10.56
CA ALA A 286 -9.43 10.72 -10.62
C ALA A 286 -10.53 11.67 -11.08
N THR A 287 -11.34 11.30 -12.08
CA THR A 287 -12.45 12.13 -12.56
C THR A 287 -13.53 12.30 -11.50
N GLU A 288 -13.91 11.21 -10.82
CA GLU A 288 -14.89 11.22 -9.74
C GLU A 288 -14.37 12.01 -8.53
N CYS A 289 -13.10 11.87 -8.13
CA CYS A 289 -12.50 12.67 -7.06
C CYS A 289 -12.36 14.15 -7.42
N ILE A 290 -11.93 14.50 -8.64
CA ILE A 290 -11.88 15.90 -9.08
C ILE A 290 -13.29 16.50 -9.03
N LEU A 291 -14.29 15.79 -9.56
CA LEU A 291 -15.67 16.25 -9.54
C LEU A 291 -16.16 16.46 -8.11
N LEU A 292 -15.90 15.51 -7.20
CA LEU A 292 -16.33 15.59 -5.80
C LEU A 292 -15.58 16.67 -5.01
N ILE A 293 -14.27 16.85 -5.23
CA ILE A 293 -13.47 17.91 -4.59
C ILE A 293 -13.90 19.29 -5.12
N VAL A 294 -14.15 19.43 -6.42
CA VAL A 294 -14.64 20.68 -7.02
C VAL A 294 -16.05 21.00 -6.53
N VAL A 295 -16.94 20.01 -6.43
CA VAL A 295 -18.30 20.18 -5.90
C VAL A 295 -18.27 20.52 -4.41
N ALA A 296 -17.43 19.86 -3.61
CA ALA A 296 -17.24 20.17 -2.20
C ALA A 296 -16.67 21.58 -2.01
N HIS A 297 -15.66 21.97 -2.80
CA HIS A 297 -15.08 23.31 -2.82
C HIS A 297 -16.13 24.37 -3.19
N TRP A 298 -16.95 24.12 -4.22
CA TRP A 298 -18.03 25.02 -4.65
C TRP A 298 -19.14 25.15 -3.60
N CYS A 299 -19.57 24.05 -2.99
CA CYS A 299 -20.56 24.05 -1.92
C CYS A 299 -20.07 24.78 -0.67
N LEU A 300 -18.79 24.64 -0.31
CA LEU A 300 -18.18 25.30 0.85
C LEU A 300 -17.97 26.80 0.59
N THR A 301 -17.46 27.20 -0.58
CA THR A 301 -17.31 28.62 -0.95
C THR A 301 -18.66 29.35 -1.06
N ARG A 302 -19.72 28.68 -1.52
CA ARG A 302 -21.09 29.24 -1.50
C ARG A 302 -21.68 29.39 -0.09
N ARG A 303 -21.41 28.43 0.83
CA ARG A 303 -21.88 28.55 2.23
C ARG A 303 -21.20 29.69 2.98
N TYR A 304 -19.94 29.99 2.68
CA TYR A 304 -19.21 31.11 3.29
C TYR A 304 -19.62 32.47 2.71
N THR A 305 -19.91 32.56 1.41
CA THR A 305 -20.40 33.81 0.80
C THR A 305 -21.82 34.19 1.26
N TYR A 306 -22.67 33.23 1.60
CA TYR A 306 -24.01 33.50 2.15
C TYR A 306 -24.05 33.84 3.65
N ARG A 307 -23.00 33.54 4.43
CA ARG A 307 -22.90 33.92 5.85
C ARG A 307 -22.14 35.23 6.10
N GLY A 308 -21.62 35.87 5.05
CA GLY A 308 -20.74 37.03 5.14
C GLY A 308 -21.30 38.34 4.58
N GLN A 309 -22.62 38.47 4.35
CA GLN A 309 -23.21 39.79 4.10
C GLN A 309 -23.58 40.47 5.43
N PRO A 310 -22.89 41.55 5.84
CA PRO A 310 -23.48 42.46 6.80
C PRO A 310 -24.68 43.10 6.12
N THR A 311 -25.83 43.06 6.79
CA THR A 311 -26.97 43.90 6.46
C THR A 311 -26.52 45.37 6.54
N LEU A 312 -26.13 45.93 5.40
CA LEU A 312 -26.06 47.36 5.16
C LEU A 312 -27.50 47.90 5.18
N GLY A 313 -28.00 48.15 6.39
CA GLY A 313 -29.20 48.93 6.61
C GLY A 313 -28.90 50.39 6.27
N TRP A 314 -29.21 50.75 5.02
CA TRP A 314 -29.43 52.13 4.64
C TRP A 314 -30.61 52.69 5.43
N VAL A 315 -30.39 53.76 6.19
CA VAL A 315 -31.45 54.70 6.55
C VAL A 315 -30.94 56.09 6.19
N ALA A 316 -31.49 56.63 5.11
CA ALA A 316 -31.41 58.04 4.77
C ALA A 316 -32.85 58.56 4.70
N THR A 317 -33.23 59.31 5.74
CA THR A 317 -33.89 60.63 5.78
C THR A 317 -34.39 60.86 7.19
#